data_AF-A0A8C3SBY4-F1
#
_entry.id   AF-A0A8C3SBY4-F1
#
_cell.length_a   1.000
_cell.length_b   1.000
_cell.length_c   1.000
_cell.angle_alpha   90.00
_cell.angle_beta   90.00
_cell.angle_gamma   90.00
#
_symmetry.space_group_name_H-M   'P 1'
#
loop_
_entity.id
_entity.type
_entity.pdbx_description
1 polymer ?
#
loop_
_entity_poly.entity_id
_entity_poly.type
_entity_poly.pdbx_seq_one_letter_code
_entity_poly.pdbx_strand_id
1 'polypeptide(L)'
;MAYLLGNPNCMESLRKDITDLQGAIIDVFSRAGAVRYPSWKFPNKVSCDLDLVALLEHYDYVENDSEFTQHSHVMLLELVIDR
;
A
#
# COMPACT_ATOMS: atom_id res chain seq x y z
N MET A 1 -3.27 14.48 -14.98
CA MET A 1 -3.03 13.38 -14.01
C MET A 1 -1.59 12.88 -14.02
N ALA A 2 -0.91 12.76 -15.17
CA ALA A 2 0.49 12.29 -15.23
C ALA A 2 1.50 13.09 -14.37
N TYR A 3 1.28 14.39 -14.15
CA TYR A 3 2.16 15.24 -13.33
C TYR A 3 2.12 14.93 -11.82
N LEU A 4 1.12 14.17 -11.34
CA LEU A 4 1.03 13.75 -9.95
C LEU A 4 1.71 12.41 -9.70
N LEU A 5 2.06 11.67 -10.76
CA LEU A 5 2.70 10.38 -10.63
C LEU A 5 4.12 10.57 -10.08
N GLY A 6 4.39 9.93 -8.95
CA GLY A 6 5.64 10.13 -8.20
C GLY A 6 5.73 11.45 -7.44
N ASN A 7 4.64 12.22 -7.30
CA ASN A 7 4.64 13.40 -6.44
C ASN A 7 4.80 12.98 -4.96
N PRO A 8 5.77 13.56 -4.22
CA PRO A 8 6.10 13.12 -2.86
C PRO A 8 4.93 13.30 -1.88
N ASN A 9 4.17 14.40 -1.98
CA ASN A 9 3.02 14.65 -1.11
C ASN A 9 1.88 13.66 -1.38
N CYS A 10 1.66 13.29 -2.65
CA CYS A 10 0.69 12.27 -3.01
C CYS A 10 1.10 10.90 -2.46
N MET A 11 2.39 10.54 -2.56
CA MET A 11 2.90 9.29 -2.02
C MET A 11 2.80 9.25 -0.49
N GLU A 12 3.16 10.34 0.20
CA GLU A 12 3.01 10.43 1.65
C GLU A 12 1.54 10.26 2.09
N SER A 13 0.61 10.92 1.39
CA SER A 13 -0.83 10.72 1.63
C SER A 13 -1.24 9.27 1.42
N LEU A 14 -0.81 8.62 0.33
CA LEU A 14 -1.13 7.22 0.07
C LEU A 14 -0.59 6.29 1.16
N ARG A 15 0.63 6.51 1.65
CA ARG A 15 1.19 5.71 2.76
C ARG A 15 0.33 5.81 4.01
N LYS A 16 -0.15 7.02 4.33
CA LYS A 16 -1.07 7.25 5.44
C LYS A 16 -2.40 6.54 5.22
N ASP A 17 -3.00 6.70 4.04
CA ASP A 17 -4.27 6.06 3.69
C ASP A 17 -4.20 4.53 3.78
N ILE A 18 -3.12 3.90 3.30
CA ILE A 18 -2.88 2.45 3.42
C ILE A 18 -2.78 2.04 4.90
N THR A 19 -2.08 2.82 5.72
CA THR A 19 -1.93 2.55 7.15
C THR A 19 -3.27 2.64 7.87
N ASP A 20 -4.06 3.67 7.57
CA ASP A 20 -5.39 3.88 8.15
C ASP A 20 -6.37 2.78 7.71
N LEU A 21 -6.34 2.37 6.43
CA LEU A 21 -7.13 1.24 5.91
C LEU A 21 -6.78 -0.07 6.60
N GLN A 22 -5.48 -0.36 6.78
CA GLN A 22 -5.05 -1.54 7.51
C GLN A 22 -5.55 -1.51 8.96
N GLY A 23 -5.45 -0.36 9.63
CA GLY A 23 -5.98 -0.18 10.98
C GLY A 23 -7.49 -0.47 11.05
N ALA A 24 -8.26 0.01 10.08
CA ALA A 24 -9.69 -0.26 9.99
C ALA A 24 -10.01 -1.75 9.77
N ILE A 25 -9.25 -2.43 8.90
CA ILE A 25 -9.38 -3.88 8.67
C ILE A 25 -9.10 -4.65 9.96
N ILE A 26 -8.03 -4.29 10.68
CA ILE A 26 -7.69 -4.92 11.97
C ILE A 26 -8.80 -4.71 13.01
N ASP A 27 -9.37 -3.50 13.11
CA ASP A 27 -10.50 -3.21 14.01
C ASP A 27 -11.71 -4.11 13.69
N VAL A 28 -12.09 -4.21 12.41
CA VAL A 28 -13.19 -5.08 11.97
C VAL A 28 -12.90 -6.55 12.30
N PHE A 29 -11.68 -7.04 12.01
CA PHE A 29 -11.29 -8.42 12.28
C PHE A 29 -11.31 -8.76 13.77
N SER A 30 -10.97 -7.80 14.64
CA SER A 30 -11.02 -7.98 16.09
C SER A 30 -12.44 -8.29 16.61
N ARG A 31 -13.47 -7.87 15.88
CA ARG A 31 -14.89 -8.00 16.24
C ARG A 31 -15.62 -9.09 15.46
N ALA A 32 -15.31 -9.24 14.17
CA ALA A 32 -16.01 -10.14 13.25
C ALA A 32 -15.24 -11.45 12.97
N GLY A 33 -13.96 -11.54 13.39
CA GLY A 33 -13.06 -12.62 13.02
C GLY A 33 -12.29 -12.31 11.72
N ALA A 34 -11.09 -12.89 11.59
CA ALA A 34 -10.22 -12.66 10.46
C ALA A 34 -10.70 -13.39 9.19
N VAL A 35 -10.62 -12.70 8.04
CA VAL A 35 -10.89 -13.27 6.73
C VAL A 35 -9.58 -13.44 5.96
N ARG A 36 -9.39 -14.61 5.35
CA ARG A 36 -8.21 -14.90 4.53
C ARG A 36 -8.61 -14.86 3.06
N TYR A 37 -8.27 -13.76 2.40
CA TYR A 37 -8.43 -13.61 0.95
C TYR A 37 -7.05 -13.49 0.30
N PRO A 38 -6.82 -14.10 -0.89
CA PRO A 38 -5.58 -13.89 -1.61
C PRO A 38 -5.35 -12.40 -1.89
N SER A 39 -4.11 -11.96 -1.83
CA SER A 39 -3.72 -10.63 -2.29
C SER A 39 -3.96 -10.53 -3.80
N TRP A 40 -4.62 -9.46 -4.21
CA TRP A 40 -4.77 -9.04 -5.59
C TRP A 40 -3.40 -8.84 -6.26
N LYS A 41 -2.46 -8.20 -5.54
CA LYS A 41 -1.14 -7.87 -6.09
C LYS A 41 -0.10 -8.98 -5.92
N PHE A 42 -0.18 -9.72 -4.83
CA PHE A 42 0.77 -10.79 -4.47
C PHE A 42 0.02 -12.13 -4.41
N PRO A 43 -0.23 -12.80 -5.55
CA PRO A 43 -1.17 -13.93 -5.63
C PRO A 43 -0.80 -15.14 -4.75
N ASN A 44 0.46 -15.23 -4.32
CA ASN A 44 0.95 -16.29 -3.43
C ASN A 44 0.87 -15.93 -1.93
N LYS A 45 0.29 -14.77 -1.59
CA LYS A 45 0.16 -14.26 -0.23
C LYS A 45 -1.31 -13.98 0.09
N VAL A 46 -1.62 -14.01 1.38
CA VAL A 46 -2.90 -13.52 1.90
C VAL A 46 -2.81 -12.00 2.05
N SER A 47 -3.83 -11.28 1.58
CA SER A 47 -3.92 -9.83 1.59
C SER A 47 -3.62 -9.26 2.99
N CYS A 48 -4.32 -9.72 4.02
CA CYS A 48 -4.14 -9.20 5.38
C CYS A 48 -2.85 -9.65 6.09
N ASP A 49 -2.08 -10.58 5.51
CA ASP A 49 -0.82 -11.09 6.06
C ASP A 49 0.41 -10.42 5.41
N LEU A 50 0.20 -9.43 4.53
CA LEU A 50 1.29 -8.66 3.93
C LEU A 50 2.03 -7.86 5.01
N ASP A 51 3.36 -7.92 4.99
CA ASP A 51 4.21 -7.06 5.80
C ASP A 51 4.19 -5.63 5.23
N LEU A 52 3.18 -4.85 5.67
CA LEU A 52 2.99 -3.48 5.19
C LEU A 52 4.12 -2.55 5.63
N VAL A 53 4.78 -2.83 6.76
CA VAL A 53 5.93 -2.01 7.18
C VAL A 53 7.06 -2.16 6.16
N ALA A 54 7.43 -3.40 5.84
CA ALA A 54 8.47 -3.67 4.85
C ALA A 54 8.09 -3.18 3.45
N LEU A 55 6.82 -3.31 3.04
CA LEU A 55 6.35 -2.86 1.73
C LEU A 55 6.33 -1.32 1.63
N LEU A 56 5.89 -0.62 2.66
CA LEU A 56 5.92 0.84 2.68
C LEU A 56 7.36 1.34 2.75
N GLU A 57 8.25 0.73 3.53
CA GLU A 57 9.68 1.08 3.51
C GLU A 57 10.31 0.86 2.12
N HIS A 58 9.95 -0.22 1.43
CA HIS A 58 10.50 -0.51 0.11
C HIS A 58 9.97 0.45 -0.96
N TYR A 59 8.67 0.72 -0.99
CA TYR A 59 8.03 1.59 -1.99
C TYR A 59 7.96 3.04 -1.53
N ASP A 60 9.11 3.62 -1.22
CA ASP A 60 9.22 5.02 -0.82
C ASP A 60 9.61 5.96 -1.97
N TYR A 61 9.51 7.26 -1.71
CA TYR A 61 10.03 8.31 -2.59
C TYR A 61 11.57 8.27 -2.61
N VAL A 62 12.16 8.31 -3.81
CA VAL A 62 13.62 8.37 -3.97
C VAL A 62 13.99 9.58 -4.80
N GLU A 63 14.72 10.51 -4.18
CA GLU A 63 15.21 11.70 -4.87
C GLU A 63 16.14 11.29 -6.02
N ASN A 64 15.95 11.92 -7.19
CA ASN A 64 16.69 11.65 -8.44
C ASN A 64 16.44 10.28 -9.10
N ASP A 65 15.46 9.50 -8.64
CA ASP A 65 15.01 8.30 -9.33
C ASP A 65 13.50 8.37 -9.65
N SER A 66 13.18 9.04 -10.76
CA SER A 66 11.79 9.22 -11.19
C SER A 66 11.13 7.91 -11.62
N GLU A 67 11.88 6.95 -12.16
CA GLU A 67 11.31 5.69 -12.63
C GLU A 67 10.87 4.83 -11.44
N PHE A 68 11.77 4.65 -10.47
CA PHE A 68 11.47 3.96 -9.23
C PHE A 68 10.37 4.67 -8.44
N THR A 69 10.44 6.00 -8.31
CA THR A 69 9.42 6.76 -7.58
C THR A 69 8.03 6.64 -8.20
N GLN A 70 7.92 6.67 -9.54
CA GLN A 70 6.65 6.43 -10.22
C GLN A 70 6.16 4.99 -10.03
N HIS A 71 7.07 4.01 -10.08
CA HIS A 71 6.75 2.62 -9.80
C HIS A 71 6.24 2.43 -8.37
N SER A 72 6.93 2.99 -7.37
CA SER A 72 6.53 3.00 -5.97
C SER A 72 5.15 3.63 -5.79
N HIS A 73 4.87 4.77 -6.43
CA HIS A 73 3.54 5.38 -6.39
C HIS A 73 2.45 4.41 -6.91
N VAL A 74 2.67 3.74 -8.04
CA VAL A 74 1.73 2.73 -8.55
C VAL A 74 1.58 1.57 -7.58
N MET A 75 2.68 1.09 -6.98
CA MET A 75 2.62 0.01 -6.00
C MET A 75 1.84 0.40 -4.75
N LEU A 76 1.94 1.64 -4.28
CA LEU A 76 1.10 2.15 -3.19
C LEU A 76 -0.39 2.14 -3.58
N LEU A 77 -0.74 2.52 -4.80
CA LEU A 77 -2.13 2.43 -5.30
C LEU A 77 -2.62 0.97 -5.38
N GLU A 78 -1.78 0.04 -5.82
CA GLU A 78 -2.11 -1.38 -5.83
C GLU A 78 -2.34 -1.91 -4.41
N LEU A 79 -1.58 -1.43 -3.40
CA LEU A 79 -1.81 -1.80 -2.00
C LEU A 79 -3.14 -1.28 -1.47
N VAL A 80 -3.59 -0.09 -1.89
CA VAL A 80 -4.94 0.42 -1.56
C VAL A 80 -6.02 -0.50 -2.12
N ILE A 81 -5.88 -0.98 -3.36
CA ILE A 81 -6.83 -1.92 -3.98
C ILE A 81 -6.80 -3.30 -3.27
N ASP A 82 -5.62 -3.69 -2.77
CA ASP A 82 -5.42 -4.97 -2.09
C ASP A 82 -6.06 -5.03 -0.69
N ARG A 83 -6.30 -3.87 -0.05
CA ARG A 83 -6.96 -3.71 1.25
C ARG A 83 -8.48 -3.82 1.13
#